data_AF-A0A9D4DYE4-F1
#
_entry.id   AF-A0A9D4DYE4-F1
#
_cell.length_a   1.000
_cell.length_b   1.000
_cell.length_c   1.000
_cell.angle_alpha   90.00
_cell.angle_beta   90.00
_cell.angle_gamma   90.00
#
_symmetry.space_group_name_H-M   'P 1'
#
loop_
_entity.id
_entity.type
_entity.pdbx_description
1 polymer ?
#
loop_
_entity_poly.entity_id
_entity_poly.type
_entity_poly.pdbx_seq_one_letter_code
_entity_poly.pdbx_strand_id
1 'polypeptide(L)'
;MAHWGYTDKNGPSTWKDGFPIAEGSRQSPIDIVLSEAVYDVGLMAGIPLGVDYKPEDETLLQNNGHSVMCQITKPGFLTGGPLGNQKFRLEQFHLHWGADDNRGSEHTIDGKMFASELHLVHWNTKYDSFAESVTKSDGLAVLGIMIKPGHTHNGFSAVSDNLTTLSKPGSKASLPVSLNPTSLLPDNISAYWTYEGSLTTPPLFESVQWIVFMEPVEFSHQQLTALRSLTDSDGHHMQDNYRPPVPTKGRKVRASFQ
;
A
#
# COMPACT_ATOMS: atom_id res chain seq x y z
N MET A 1 -16.36 15.56 4.02
CA MET A 1 -15.09 15.26 4.71
C MET A 1 -14.17 16.45 4.54
N ALA A 2 -13.24 16.69 5.47
CA ALA A 2 -12.24 17.73 5.31
C ALA A 2 -11.37 17.43 4.07
N HIS A 3 -11.08 18.46 3.27
CA HIS A 3 -10.18 18.34 2.12
C HIS A 3 -8.74 18.13 2.62
N TRP A 4 -8.00 17.22 1.97
CA TRP A 4 -6.62 16.89 2.34
C TRP A 4 -5.80 16.63 1.07
N GLY A 5 -4.49 16.78 1.17
CA GLY A 5 -3.53 16.56 0.09
C GLY A 5 -2.14 16.28 0.67
N TYR A 6 -1.10 16.66 -0.05
CA TYR A 6 0.31 16.48 0.35
C TYR A 6 1.12 17.79 0.34
N THR A 7 0.48 18.92 0.11
CA THR A 7 1.15 20.24 0.14
C THR A 7 1.32 20.74 1.59
N ASP A 8 2.15 21.76 1.79
CA ASP A 8 2.32 22.38 3.12
C ASP A 8 1.01 22.88 3.76
N LYS A 9 -0.02 23.17 2.95
CA LYS A 9 -1.30 23.74 3.43
C LYS A 9 -2.33 22.68 3.83
N ASN A 10 -2.25 21.48 3.27
CA ASN A 10 -3.26 20.42 3.41
C ASN A 10 -2.66 19.02 3.62
N GLY A 11 -1.35 18.96 3.88
CA GLY A 11 -0.53 17.76 3.98
C GLY A 11 -0.56 17.04 5.32
N PRO A 12 0.23 15.97 5.47
CA PRO A 12 0.28 15.14 6.67
C PRO A 12 0.40 15.89 8.00
N SER A 13 1.13 17.02 8.03
CA SER A 13 1.31 17.84 9.24
C SER A 13 0.03 18.53 9.72
N THR A 14 -0.96 18.73 8.85
CA THR A 14 -2.23 19.41 9.14
C THR A 14 -3.42 18.46 9.25
N TRP A 15 -3.27 17.19 8.84
CA TRP A 15 -4.39 16.23 8.80
C TRP A 15 -5.08 16.06 10.16
N LYS A 16 -4.36 16.22 11.28
CA LYS A 16 -4.93 16.12 12.63
C LYS A 16 -6.07 17.10 12.91
N ASP A 17 -6.12 18.23 12.22
CA ASP A 17 -7.14 19.26 12.43
C ASP A 17 -8.52 18.78 11.93
N GLY A 18 -8.54 17.99 10.85
CA GLY A 18 -9.75 17.36 10.32
C GLY A 18 -9.95 15.91 10.75
N PHE A 19 -8.85 15.24 11.13
CA PHE A 19 -8.81 13.82 11.48
C PHE A 19 -7.94 13.63 12.74
N PRO A 20 -8.47 13.89 13.96
CA PRO A 20 -7.68 13.84 15.19
C PRO A 20 -6.96 12.51 15.45
N ILE A 21 -7.48 11.41 14.90
CA ILE A 21 -6.83 10.08 14.93
C ILE A 21 -5.45 10.07 14.24
N ALA A 22 -5.08 11.10 13.47
CA ALA A 22 -3.73 11.31 12.97
C ALA A 22 -2.66 11.32 14.09
N GLU A 23 -3.03 11.66 15.32
CA GLU A 23 -2.18 11.58 16.52
C GLU A 23 -2.41 10.30 17.34
N GLY A 24 -3.12 9.33 16.77
CA GLY A 24 -3.49 8.05 17.38
C GLY A 24 -2.30 7.17 17.77
N SER A 25 -2.57 6.11 18.53
CA SER A 25 -1.55 5.24 19.14
C SER A 25 -0.91 4.25 18.17
N ARG A 26 -1.58 3.93 17.06
CA ARG A 26 -1.21 2.91 16.08
C ARG A 26 -1.23 3.45 14.65
N GLN A 27 -0.75 4.67 14.46
CA GLN A 27 -0.67 5.29 13.13
C GLN A 27 0.43 4.64 12.26
N SER A 28 0.26 4.74 10.94
CA SER A 28 1.19 4.27 9.90
C SER A 28 1.50 5.39 8.90
N PRO A 29 2.62 5.35 8.16
CA PRO A 29 3.65 4.31 8.19
C PRO A 29 4.61 4.46 9.38
N ILE A 30 5.51 3.49 9.55
CA ILE A 30 6.60 3.55 10.54
C ILE A 30 7.95 3.27 9.87
N ASP A 31 9.02 3.63 10.56
CA ASP A 31 10.35 3.09 10.25
C ASP A 31 10.46 1.67 10.81
N ILE A 32 10.88 0.73 9.96
CA ILE A 32 11.19 -0.65 10.35
C ILE A 32 12.68 -0.69 10.69
N VAL A 33 12.97 -0.56 11.98
CA VAL A 33 14.33 -0.67 12.51
C VAL A 33 14.70 -2.15 12.63
N LEU A 34 15.64 -2.61 11.81
CA LEU A 34 15.98 -4.03 11.68
C LEU A 34 16.48 -4.64 12.98
N SER A 35 17.27 -3.89 13.75
CA SER A 35 17.79 -4.34 15.04
C SER A 35 16.73 -4.44 16.14
N GLU A 36 15.57 -3.81 15.96
CA GLU A 36 14.46 -3.84 16.92
C GLU A 36 13.34 -4.81 16.49
N ALA A 37 13.33 -5.24 15.23
CA ALA A 37 12.38 -6.23 14.74
C ALA A 37 12.58 -7.57 15.45
N VAL A 38 11.48 -8.15 15.94
CA VAL A 38 11.52 -9.38 16.72
C VAL A 38 11.17 -10.55 15.81
N TYR A 39 12.09 -11.49 15.62
CA TYR A 39 11.78 -12.74 14.94
C TYR A 39 10.68 -13.50 15.70
N ASP A 40 9.57 -13.77 15.01
CA ASP A 40 8.43 -14.51 15.54
C ASP A 40 8.31 -15.87 14.81
N VAL A 41 8.78 -16.92 15.49
CA VAL A 41 8.71 -18.31 15.01
C VAL A 41 7.27 -18.72 14.68
N GLY A 42 6.27 -18.13 15.33
CA GLY A 42 4.85 -18.42 15.09
C GLY A 42 4.36 -18.00 13.70
N LEU A 43 5.01 -17.00 13.08
CA LEU A 43 4.65 -16.56 11.72
C LEU A 43 4.98 -17.62 10.66
N MET A 44 5.99 -18.46 10.92
CA MET A 44 6.42 -19.53 10.00
C MET A 44 5.90 -20.91 10.41
N ALA A 45 5.81 -21.19 11.72
CA ALA A 45 5.31 -22.47 12.22
C ALA A 45 3.78 -22.62 12.11
N GLY A 46 3.07 -21.51 11.95
CA GLY A 46 1.61 -21.47 11.78
C GLY A 46 1.16 -21.74 10.34
N ILE A 47 0.02 -21.17 9.99
CA ILE A 47 -0.49 -21.21 8.60
C ILE A 47 0.35 -20.24 7.77
N PRO A 48 1.06 -20.68 6.72
CA PRO A 48 1.88 -19.80 5.89
C PRO A 48 1.05 -18.69 5.25
N LEU A 49 1.68 -17.53 5.03
CA LEU A 49 1.05 -16.46 4.25
C LEU A 49 0.76 -16.98 2.84
N GLY A 50 -0.48 -16.82 2.38
CA GLY A 50 -0.92 -17.32 1.09
C GLY A 50 -1.88 -16.36 0.41
N VAL A 51 -1.76 -16.30 -0.92
CA VAL A 51 -2.66 -15.53 -1.78
C VAL A 51 -3.35 -16.46 -2.77
N ASP A 52 -4.64 -16.21 -3.02
CA ASP A 52 -5.40 -16.81 -4.12
C ASP A 52 -6.12 -15.68 -4.86
N TYR A 53 -5.38 -14.97 -5.70
CA TYR A 53 -5.94 -13.93 -6.55
C TYR A 53 -6.35 -14.50 -7.91
N LYS A 54 -7.40 -13.93 -8.48
CA LYS A 54 -7.86 -14.27 -9.83
C LYS A 54 -7.44 -13.15 -10.78
N PRO A 55 -7.07 -13.48 -12.03
CA PRO A 55 -6.85 -12.46 -13.06
C PRO A 55 -8.10 -11.61 -13.26
N GLU A 56 -7.99 -10.30 -13.15
CA GLU A 56 -9.06 -9.34 -13.39
C GLU A 56 -9.20 -9.09 -14.89
N ASP A 57 -10.41 -9.23 -15.41
CA ASP A 57 -10.72 -8.82 -16.78
C ASP A 57 -11.38 -7.44 -16.71
N GLU A 58 -11.05 -6.53 -17.64
CA GLU A 58 -11.59 -5.17 -17.68
C GLU A 58 -11.33 -4.33 -16.42
N THR A 59 -10.14 -4.49 -15.85
CA THR A 59 -9.73 -3.81 -14.62
C THR A 59 -9.86 -2.28 -14.73
N LEU A 60 -10.57 -1.68 -13.78
CA LEU A 60 -10.79 -0.24 -13.73
C LEU A 60 -9.64 0.45 -12.98
N LEU A 61 -8.87 1.24 -13.73
CA LEU A 61 -7.92 2.21 -13.17
C LEU A 61 -8.58 3.56 -13.00
N GLN A 62 -8.19 4.26 -11.94
CA GLN A 62 -8.63 5.61 -11.65
C GLN A 62 -7.48 6.44 -11.09
N ASN A 63 -7.34 7.67 -11.58
CA ASN A 63 -6.66 8.71 -10.80
C ASN A 63 -7.70 9.30 -9.84
N ASN A 64 -7.57 9.04 -8.54
CA ASN A 64 -8.53 9.51 -7.54
C ASN A 64 -8.18 10.91 -6.98
N GLY A 65 -7.19 11.58 -7.55
CA GLY A 65 -6.66 12.87 -7.07
C GLY A 65 -5.53 12.73 -6.04
N HIS A 66 -5.28 11.54 -5.51
CA HIS A 66 -4.24 11.28 -4.50
C HIS A 66 -3.30 10.11 -4.88
N SER A 67 -3.73 9.23 -5.78
CA SER A 67 -2.98 8.10 -6.32
C SER A 67 -3.63 7.59 -7.62
N VAL A 68 -2.91 6.71 -8.32
CA VAL A 68 -3.54 5.70 -9.17
C VAL A 68 -4.10 4.60 -8.28
N MET A 69 -5.37 4.27 -8.45
CA MET A 69 -6.04 3.18 -7.76
C MET A 69 -6.61 2.22 -8.79
N CYS A 70 -6.43 0.94 -8.53
CA CYS A 70 -6.95 -0.15 -9.34
C CYS A 70 -7.96 -0.93 -8.52
N GLN A 71 -9.22 -0.95 -8.97
CA GLN A 71 -10.29 -1.68 -8.27
C GLN A 71 -10.28 -3.16 -8.65
N ILE A 72 -10.42 -4.04 -7.66
CA ILE A 72 -10.49 -5.49 -7.83
C ILE A 72 -11.94 -5.93 -7.66
N THR A 73 -12.45 -6.66 -8.65
CA THR A 73 -13.85 -7.07 -8.70
C THR A 73 -14.03 -8.56 -8.51
N LYS A 74 -13.09 -9.40 -9.00
CA LYS A 74 -13.17 -10.85 -8.79
C LYS A 74 -12.76 -11.19 -7.36
N PRO A 75 -13.33 -12.28 -6.81
CA PRO A 75 -12.98 -12.71 -5.47
C PRO A 75 -11.53 -13.24 -5.45
N GLY A 76 -10.63 -12.48 -4.86
CA GLY A 76 -9.26 -12.89 -4.52
C GLY A 76 -9.01 -12.75 -3.01
N PHE A 77 -8.15 -13.59 -2.44
CA PHE A 77 -8.00 -13.67 -0.99
C PHE A 77 -6.57 -13.74 -0.50
N LEU A 78 -6.34 -13.17 0.69
CA LEU A 78 -5.16 -13.27 1.52
C LEU A 78 -5.49 -14.07 2.78
N THR A 79 -4.61 -14.98 3.17
CA THR A 79 -4.78 -15.88 4.32
C THR A 79 -3.44 -16.16 5.02
N GLY A 80 -3.48 -16.60 6.27
CA GLY A 80 -2.30 -17.08 6.99
C GLY A 80 -1.37 -15.96 7.48
N GLY A 81 -0.12 -16.31 7.79
CA GLY A 81 0.84 -15.44 8.44
C GLY A 81 0.27 -14.85 9.74
N PRO A 82 0.32 -13.51 9.94
CA PRO A 82 -0.23 -12.88 11.15
C PRO A 82 -1.76 -12.91 11.20
N LEU A 83 -2.46 -13.29 10.12
CA LEU A 83 -3.91 -13.32 10.03
C LEU A 83 -4.50 -14.63 10.58
N GLY A 84 -3.68 -15.66 10.77
CA GLY A 84 -4.11 -16.98 11.24
C GLY A 84 -5.17 -17.60 10.33
N ASN A 85 -6.29 -18.02 10.93
CA ASN A 85 -7.42 -18.65 10.21
C ASN A 85 -8.34 -17.65 9.49
N GLN A 86 -8.08 -16.35 9.60
CA GLN A 86 -8.92 -15.33 9.00
C GLN A 86 -8.66 -15.21 7.50
N LYS A 87 -9.70 -14.81 6.77
CA LYS A 87 -9.67 -14.65 5.32
C LYS A 87 -9.97 -13.20 4.97
N PHE A 88 -9.10 -12.61 4.16
CA PHE A 88 -9.20 -11.22 3.76
C PHE A 88 -9.38 -11.13 2.26
N ARG A 89 -10.42 -10.44 1.79
CA ARG A 89 -10.71 -10.26 0.36
C ARG A 89 -9.93 -9.06 -0.17
N LEU A 90 -9.24 -9.23 -1.30
CA LEU A 90 -8.58 -8.14 -2.02
C LEU A 90 -9.63 -7.18 -2.58
N GLU A 91 -9.46 -5.88 -2.31
CA GLU A 91 -10.39 -4.81 -2.72
C GLU A 91 -9.80 -3.94 -3.82
N GLN A 92 -8.54 -3.54 -3.64
CA GLN A 92 -7.86 -2.60 -4.52
C GLN A 92 -6.35 -2.71 -4.32
N PHE A 93 -5.61 -2.13 -5.26
CA PHE A 93 -4.25 -1.68 -4.97
C PHE A 93 -4.01 -0.24 -5.43
N HIS A 94 -3.02 0.40 -4.83
CA HIS A 94 -2.59 1.76 -5.14
C HIS A 94 -1.11 1.94 -4.80
N LEU A 95 -0.51 3.05 -5.22
CA LEU A 95 0.92 3.32 -5.04
C LEU A 95 1.16 4.68 -4.39
N HIS A 96 2.21 4.75 -3.61
CA HIS A 96 2.82 5.99 -3.16
C HIS A 96 4.18 6.14 -3.84
N TRP A 97 4.56 7.35 -4.27
CA TRP A 97 5.82 7.61 -4.95
C TRP A 97 6.32 9.03 -4.69
N GLY A 98 7.62 9.22 -4.87
CA GLY A 98 8.25 10.52 -4.71
C GLY A 98 8.59 11.20 -6.03
N ALA A 99 9.06 12.43 -5.92
CA ALA A 99 9.52 13.22 -7.05
C ALA A 99 10.76 12.62 -7.76
N ASP A 100 11.54 11.79 -7.06
CA ASP A 100 12.76 11.17 -7.56
C ASP A 100 12.94 9.73 -7.06
N ASP A 101 13.99 9.06 -7.52
CA ASP A 101 14.21 7.62 -7.33
C ASP A 101 14.74 7.26 -5.91
N ASN A 102 15.05 8.25 -5.07
CA ASN A 102 15.62 8.04 -3.74
C ASN A 102 14.61 8.20 -2.60
N ARG A 103 13.38 8.63 -2.90
CA ARG A 103 12.30 8.84 -1.94
C ARG A 103 10.95 8.56 -2.57
N GLY A 104 9.99 8.08 -1.79
CA GLY A 104 8.65 7.80 -2.29
C GLY A 104 7.88 6.68 -1.60
N SER A 105 8.58 5.75 -0.95
CA SER A 105 7.92 4.81 -0.04
C SER A 105 7.39 5.52 1.20
N GLU A 106 6.36 4.96 1.80
CA GLU A 106 5.78 5.45 3.04
C GLU A 106 6.55 4.88 4.23
N HIS A 107 6.71 3.55 4.25
CA HIS A 107 7.58 2.87 5.19
C HIS A 107 9.04 3.15 4.83
N THR A 108 9.87 3.15 5.87
CA THR A 108 11.33 3.11 5.73
C THR A 108 11.88 1.85 6.37
N ILE A 109 13.08 1.45 5.95
CA ILE A 109 13.82 0.33 6.53
C ILE A 109 15.17 0.88 6.99
N ASP A 110 15.44 0.89 8.29
CA ASP A 110 16.58 1.59 8.91
C ASP A 110 16.73 3.04 8.40
N GLY A 111 15.61 3.77 8.31
CA GLY A 111 15.55 5.15 7.80
C GLY A 111 15.72 5.28 6.29
N LYS A 112 15.93 4.20 5.54
CA LYS A 112 16.04 4.22 4.09
C LYS A 112 14.66 4.20 3.43
N MET A 113 14.45 5.12 2.50
CA MET A 113 13.31 5.16 1.60
C MET A 113 13.58 4.41 0.28
N PHE A 114 12.49 4.02 -0.38
CA PHE A 114 12.47 3.50 -1.75
C PHE A 114 11.76 4.49 -2.68
N ALA A 115 11.85 4.30 -3.99
CA ALA A 115 11.29 5.21 -4.99
C ALA A 115 9.75 5.26 -4.96
N SER A 116 9.14 4.14 -4.57
CA SER A 116 7.69 3.98 -4.47
C SER A 116 7.35 2.82 -3.52
N GLU A 117 6.11 2.75 -3.07
CA GLU A 117 5.56 1.64 -2.31
C GLU A 117 4.16 1.29 -2.84
N LEU A 118 3.95 0.02 -3.16
CA LEU A 118 2.67 -0.52 -3.61
C LEU A 118 1.92 -1.13 -2.43
N HIS A 119 0.64 -0.78 -2.31
CA HIS A 119 -0.27 -1.33 -1.30
C HIS A 119 -1.37 -2.16 -1.93
N LEU A 120 -1.44 -3.46 -1.60
CA LEU A 120 -2.60 -4.31 -1.89
C LEU A 120 -3.49 -4.34 -0.64
N VAL A 121 -4.68 -3.74 -0.75
CA VAL A 121 -5.60 -3.56 0.38
C VAL A 121 -6.64 -4.66 0.39
N HIS A 122 -6.76 -5.31 1.54
CA HIS A 122 -7.73 -6.36 1.77
C HIS A 122 -8.62 -6.04 2.97
N TRP A 123 -9.85 -6.57 2.97
CA TRP A 123 -10.75 -6.48 4.12
C TRP A 123 -11.15 -7.86 4.64
N ASN A 124 -11.33 -7.94 5.96
CA ASN A 124 -11.64 -9.15 6.68
C ASN A 124 -13.06 -9.62 6.37
N THR A 125 -13.21 -10.83 5.80
CA THR A 125 -14.52 -11.34 5.36
C THR A 125 -15.44 -11.75 6.51
N LYS A 126 -15.03 -11.55 7.77
CA LYS A 126 -15.92 -11.67 8.92
C LYS A 126 -16.90 -10.49 9.04
N TYR A 127 -16.60 -9.37 8.38
CA TYR A 127 -17.50 -8.21 8.24
C TYR A 127 -18.25 -8.31 6.91
N ASP A 128 -19.36 -7.58 6.76
CA ASP A 128 -20.23 -7.72 5.59
C ASP A 128 -19.67 -7.00 4.35
N SER A 129 -18.78 -6.03 4.53
CA SER A 129 -18.22 -5.22 3.45
C SER A 129 -16.92 -4.51 3.82
N PHE A 130 -16.19 -4.03 2.80
CA PHE A 130 -15.07 -3.11 2.99
C PHE A 130 -15.46 -1.90 3.84
N ALA A 131 -16.60 -1.28 3.54
CA ALA A 131 -17.10 -0.09 4.24
C ALA A 131 -17.35 -0.32 5.73
N GLU A 132 -17.81 -1.51 6.12
CA GLU A 132 -17.93 -1.87 7.53
C GLU A 132 -16.55 -2.12 8.15
N SER A 133 -15.72 -2.91 7.47
CA SER A 133 -14.41 -3.37 7.96
C SER A 133 -13.43 -2.23 8.24
N VAL A 134 -13.43 -1.16 7.44
CA VAL A 134 -12.43 -0.08 7.49
C VAL A 134 -12.35 0.61 8.86
N THR A 135 -13.43 0.54 9.64
CA THR A 135 -13.54 1.15 10.98
C THR A 135 -13.20 0.20 12.13
N LYS A 136 -12.92 -1.07 11.84
CA LYS A 136 -12.72 -2.14 12.83
C LYS A 136 -11.24 -2.38 13.04
N SER A 137 -10.81 -2.59 14.28
CA SER A 137 -9.38 -2.69 14.64
C SER A 137 -8.59 -3.78 13.90
N ASP A 138 -9.26 -4.82 13.42
CA ASP A 138 -8.71 -5.93 12.63
C ASP A 138 -9.46 -6.12 11.31
N GLY A 139 -10.00 -5.01 10.79
CA GLY A 139 -10.82 -5.00 9.60
C GLY A 139 -10.04 -5.08 8.30
N LEU A 140 -8.80 -4.63 8.26
CA LEU A 140 -7.98 -4.57 7.06
C LEU A 140 -6.66 -5.33 7.22
N ALA A 141 -6.17 -5.85 6.11
CA ALA A 141 -4.80 -6.31 5.95
C ALA A 141 -4.21 -5.67 4.70
N VAL A 142 -3.02 -5.09 4.82
CA VAL A 142 -2.35 -4.43 3.68
C VAL A 142 -0.99 -5.08 3.46
N LEU A 143 -0.76 -5.51 2.22
CA LEU A 143 0.57 -5.90 1.77
C LEU A 143 1.30 -4.67 1.27
N GLY A 144 2.45 -4.35 1.87
CA GLY A 144 3.35 -3.29 1.42
C GLY A 144 4.52 -3.87 0.64
N ILE A 145 4.70 -3.42 -0.60
CA ILE A 145 5.78 -3.84 -1.49
C ILE A 145 6.64 -2.62 -1.80
N MET A 146 7.91 -2.65 -1.38
CA MET A 146 8.89 -1.62 -1.72
C MET A 146 9.26 -1.69 -3.20
N ILE A 147 9.39 -0.55 -3.87
CA ILE A 147 9.77 -0.47 -5.29
C ILE A 147 11.06 0.32 -5.42
N LYS A 148 12.10 -0.31 -5.99
CA LYS A 148 13.35 0.36 -6.36
C LYS A 148 13.47 0.51 -7.89
N PRO A 149 14.26 1.46 -8.39
CA PRO A 149 14.59 1.53 -9.81
C PRO A 149 15.36 0.28 -10.24
N GLY A 150 15.03 -0.25 -11.42
CA GLY A 150 15.69 -1.43 -11.99
C GLY A 150 15.10 -1.82 -13.33
N HIS A 151 14.85 -3.11 -13.51
CA HIS A 151 14.23 -3.65 -14.73
C HIS A 151 12.73 -3.32 -14.82
N THR A 152 12.18 -3.44 -16.04
CA THR A 152 10.74 -3.29 -16.26
C THR A 152 9.96 -4.36 -15.51
N HIS A 153 8.99 -3.94 -14.73
CA HIS A 153 8.07 -4.83 -14.04
C HIS A 153 6.95 -5.30 -14.97
N ASN A 154 7.06 -6.52 -15.50
CA ASN A 154 6.12 -7.04 -16.49
C ASN A 154 4.67 -7.09 -15.99
N GLY A 155 4.45 -7.43 -14.71
CA GLY A 155 3.09 -7.45 -14.12
C GLY A 155 2.45 -6.07 -14.01
N PHE A 156 3.25 -5.00 -14.04
CA PHE A 156 2.76 -3.61 -13.95
C PHE A 156 2.68 -2.92 -15.31
N SER A 157 3.24 -3.49 -16.38
CA SER A 157 3.31 -2.85 -17.70
C SER A 157 1.95 -2.38 -18.21
N ALA A 158 0.90 -3.21 -18.08
CA ALA A 158 -0.45 -2.83 -18.49
C ALA A 158 -0.95 -1.57 -17.78
N VAL A 159 -0.62 -1.43 -16.49
CA VAL A 159 -0.96 -0.23 -15.71
C VAL A 159 -0.13 0.96 -16.18
N SER A 160 1.21 0.82 -16.24
CA SER A 160 2.10 1.92 -16.62
C SER A 160 1.81 2.47 -18.02
N ASP A 161 1.48 1.60 -18.98
CA ASP A 161 1.20 1.97 -20.37
C ASP A 161 -0.08 2.80 -20.50
N ASN A 162 -1.01 2.66 -19.54
CA ASN A 162 -2.28 3.39 -19.53
C ASN A 162 -2.28 4.63 -18.65
N LEU A 163 -1.21 4.92 -17.89
CA LEU A 163 -1.16 6.07 -16.97
C LEU A 163 -1.36 7.41 -17.66
N THR A 164 -0.94 7.57 -18.91
CA THR A 164 -1.13 8.82 -19.68
C THR A 164 -2.60 9.17 -19.87
N THR A 165 -3.48 8.16 -19.95
CA THR A 165 -4.94 8.34 -20.02
C THR A 165 -5.54 8.78 -18.68
N LEU A 166 -4.78 8.62 -17.60
CA LEU A 166 -5.17 8.92 -16.23
C LEU A 166 -4.58 10.25 -15.70
N SER A 167 -4.11 11.11 -16.60
CA SER A 167 -3.33 12.31 -16.22
C SER A 167 -4.02 13.24 -15.22
N LYS A 168 -5.35 13.31 -15.18
CA LYS A 168 -6.11 14.24 -14.32
C LYS A 168 -6.94 13.52 -13.24
N PRO A 169 -7.19 14.15 -12.07
CA PRO A 169 -8.10 13.62 -11.08
C PRO A 169 -9.49 13.29 -11.66
N GLY A 170 -10.05 12.17 -11.24
CA GLY A 170 -11.35 11.68 -11.70
C GLY A 170 -11.34 10.95 -13.04
N SER A 171 -10.22 10.99 -13.78
CA SER A 171 -10.05 10.17 -14.98
C SER A 171 -10.07 8.68 -14.64
N LYS A 172 -10.58 7.89 -15.58
CA LYS A 172 -10.73 6.45 -15.47
C LYS A 172 -10.34 5.78 -16.78
N ALA A 173 -9.77 4.59 -16.69
CA ALA A 173 -9.41 3.77 -17.84
C ALA A 173 -9.65 2.30 -17.51
N SER A 174 -10.15 1.54 -18.49
CA SER A 174 -10.19 0.08 -18.39
C SER A 174 -8.93 -0.50 -19.02
N LEU A 175 -8.28 -1.43 -18.33
CA LEU A 175 -7.13 -2.12 -18.91
C LEU A 175 -7.55 -2.99 -20.10
N PRO A 176 -6.82 -2.92 -21.22
CA PRO A 176 -7.13 -3.70 -22.43
C PRO A 176 -6.74 -5.19 -22.30
N VAL A 177 -6.04 -5.56 -21.23
CA VAL A 177 -5.53 -6.90 -20.97
C VAL A 177 -5.86 -7.32 -19.54
N SER A 178 -5.94 -8.63 -19.32
CA SER A 178 -6.17 -9.20 -18.00
C SER A 178 -4.98 -8.88 -17.07
N LEU A 179 -5.25 -8.35 -15.89
CA LEU A 179 -4.24 -8.09 -14.87
C LEU A 179 -4.31 -9.17 -13.81
N ASN A 180 -3.20 -9.86 -13.55
CA ASN A 180 -3.11 -10.80 -12.43
C ASN A 180 -2.46 -10.12 -11.22
N PRO A 181 -3.19 -9.83 -10.12
CA PRO A 181 -2.60 -9.17 -8.95
C PRO A 181 -1.44 -9.95 -8.32
N THR A 182 -1.38 -11.27 -8.47
CA THR A 182 -0.26 -12.08 -7.98
C THR A 182 1.06 -11.68 -8.64
N SER A 183 1.01 -11.21 -9.90
CA SER A 183 2.20 -10.77 -10.63
C SER A 183 2.83 -9.49 -10.08
N LEU A 184 2.19 -8.81 -9.12
CA LEU A 184 2.68 -7.62 -8.45
C LEU A 184 3.46 -7.92 -7.17
N LEU A 185 3.44 -9.16 -6.70
CA LEU A 185 4.13 -9.60 -5.48
C LEU A 185 5.60 -9.88 -5.78
N PRO A 186 6.49 -9.73 -4.78
CA PRO A 186 7.86 -10.25 -4.89
C PRO A 186 7.86 -11.78 -5.01
N ASP A 187 8.96 -12.33 -5.50
CA ASP A 187 9.14 -13.78 -5.66
C ASP A 187 9.05 -14.52 -4.31
N ASN A 188 9.62 -13.94 -3.25
CA ASN A 188 9.53 -14.47 -1.89
C ASN A 188 8.54 -13.72 -1.00
N ILE A 189 7.31 -14.25 -0.91
CA ILE A 189 6.28 -13.72 0.01
C ILE A 189 6.39 -14.27 1.45
N SER A 190 7.34 -15.17 1.73
CA SER A 190 7.49 -15.77 3.06
C SER A 190 8.33 -14.90 4.01
N ALA A 191 9.14 -13.98 3.48
CA ALA A 191 9.95 -13.03 4.24
C ALA A 191 9.28 -11.65 4.32
N TYR A 192 8.77 -11.29 5.50
CA TYR A 192 8.05 -10.04 5.74
C TYR A 192 8.17 -9.58 7.19
N TRP A 193 7.94 -8.30 7.39
CA TRP A 193 7.64 -7.71 8.68
C TRP A 193 6.13 -7.48 8.86
N THR A 194 5.66 -7.52 10.09
CA THR A 194 4.25 -7.29 10.39
C THR A 194 4.02 -6.55 11.70
N TYR A 195 3.05 -5.63 11.69
CA TYR A 195 2.65 -4.83 12.85
C TYR A 195 1.22 -4.30 12.69
N GLU A 196 0.55 -3.97 13.80
CA GLU A 196 -0.76 -3.31 13.77
C GLU A 196 -0.61 -1.80 13.56
N GLY A 197 -1.36 -1.25 12.61
CA GLY A 197 -1.23 0.12 12.16
C GLY A 197 -2.55 0.73 11.69
N SER A 198 -2.42 1.75 10.84
CA SER A 198 -3.54 2.48 10.28
C SER A 198 -3.50 2.53 8.76
N LEU A 199 -4.57 3.04 8.17
CA LEU A 199 -4.49 3.67 6.85
C LEU A 199 -3.47 4.82 6.91
N THR A 200 -2.72 5.02 5.83
CA THR A 200 -1.74 6.10 5.68
C THR A 200 -2.33 7.36 5.07
N THR A 201 -3.60 7.31 4.67
CA THR A 201 -4.37 8.45 4.17
C THR A 201 -5.63 8.68 5.02
N PRO A 202 -6.13 9.92 5.11
CA PRO A 202 -7.40 10.20 5.76
C PRO A 202 -8.55 9.29 5.28
N PRO A 203 -9.32 8.71 6.21
CA PRO A 203 -9.49 9.11 7.62
C PRO A 203 -8.53 8.45 8.63
N LEU A 204 -7.44 7.79 8.19
CA LEU A 204 -6.36 7.28 9.06
C LEU A 204 -6.82 6.26 10.12
N PHE A 205 -7.85 5.47 9.82
CA PHE A 205 -8.37 4.46 10.76
C PHE A 205 -7.29 3.47 11.17
N GLU A 206 -7.15 3.23 12.48
CA GLU A 206 -6.25 2.22 13.09
C GLU A 206 -6.84 0.82 12.99
N SER A 207 -7.02 0.35 11.75
CA SER A 207 -7.74 -0.87 11.37
C SER A 207 -6.89 -1.88 10.59
N VAL A 208 -5.59 -1.64 10.44
CA VAL A 208 -4.74 -2.35 9.48
C VAL A 208 -3.76 -3.28 10.17
N GLN A 209 -3.78 -4.56 9.79
CA GLN A 209 -2.64 -5.45 9.96
C GLN A 209 -1.69 -5.28 8.76
N TRP A 210 -0.53 -4.64 8.98
CA TRP A 210 0.49 -4.47 7.95
C TRP A 210 1.31 -5.73 7.75
N ILE A 211 1.64 -6.03 6.50
CA ILE A 211 2.58 -7.08 6.07
C ILE A 211 3.49 -6.43 5.02
N VAL A 212 4.69 -6.04 5.41
CA VAL A 212 5.66 -5.35 4.53
C VAL A 212 6.72 -6.36 4.12
N PHE A 213 6.83 -6.65 2.82
CA PHE A 213 7.76 -7.65 2.33
C PHE A 213 9.21 -7.17 2.43
N MET A 214 10.11 -8.11 2.74
CA MET A 214 11.55 -7.83 2.81
C MET A 214 12.14 -7.54 1.43
N GLU A 215 11.69 -8.28 0.42
CA GLU A 215 12.19 -8.18 -0.94
C GLU A 215 11.48 -7.05 -1.70
N PRO A 216 12.22 -6.02 -2.18
CA PRO A 216 11.64 -5.00 -3.06
C PRO A 216 11.48 -5.55 -4.48
N VAL A 217 10.48 -5.04 -5.20
CA VAL A 217 10.36 -5.25 -6.66
C VAL A 217 11.04 -4.12 -7.44
N GLU A 218 11.29 -4.36 -8.72
CA GLU A 218 11.96 -3.40 -9.59
C GLU A 218 10.99 -2.80 -10.59
N PHE A 219 10.96 -1.47 -10.67
CA PHE A 219 10.29 -0.75 -11.76
C PHE A 219 11.34 -0.06 -12.61
N SER A 220 11.10 0.01 -13.93
CA SER A 220 11.98 0.78 -14.80
C SER A 220 11.82 2.27 -14.58
N HIS A 221 12.83 3.05 -14.97
CA HIS A 221 12.76 4.51 -14.91
C HIS A 221 11.56 5.07 -15.70
N GLN A 222 11.16 4.41 -16.79
CA GLN A 222 9.98 4.79 -17.58
C GLN A 222 8.68 4.58 -16.79
N GLN A 223 8.56 3.45 -16.06
CA GLN A 223 7.40 3.18 -15.22
C GLN A 223 7.28 4.20 -14.07
N LEU A 224 8.40 4.51 -13.41
CA LEU A 224 8.44 5.53 -12.34
C LEU A 224 8.13 6.94 -12.87
N THR A 225 8.66 7.30 -14.03
CA THR A 225 8.38 8.60 -14.67
C THR A 225 6.91 8.72 -15.07
N ALA A 226 6.29 7.64 -15.55
CA ALA A 226 4.88 7.63 -15.89
C ALA A 226 3.98 7.94 -14.67
N LEU A 227 4.31 7.41 -13.49
CA LEU A 227 3.62 7.75 -12.23
C LEU A 227 3.74 9.25 -11.91
N ARG A 228 4.95 9.80 -11.98
CA ARG A 228 5.25 11.22 -11.69
C ARG A 228 4.64 12.22 -12.69
N SER A 229 4.12 11.73 -13.81
CA SER A 229 3.49 12.56 -14.85
C SER A 229 2.02 12.89 -14.58
N LEU A 230 1.41 12.20 -13.61
CA LEU A 230 0.01 12.41 -13.22
C LEU A 230 -0.17 13.73 -12.48
N THR A 231 -1.41 14.18 -12.35
CA THR A 231 -1.78 15.37 -11.57
C THR A 231 -2.71 15.04 -10.42
N ASP A 232 -2.53 15.75 -9.31
CA ASP A 232 -3.30 15.61 -8.07
C ASP A 232 -4.56 16.49 -8.06
N SER A 233 -5.37 16.36 -7.00
CA SER A 233 -6.61 17.12 -6.79
C SER A 233 -6.42 18.64 -6.77
N ASP A 234 -5.21 19.11 -6.45
CA ASP A 234 -4.84 20.52 -6.41
C ASP A 234 -4.31 21.02 -7.78
N GLY A 235 -4.23 20.14 -8.78
CA GLY A 235 -3.77 20.45 -10.13
C GLY A 235 -2.24 20.49 -10.28
N HIS A 236 -1.49 20.06 -9.27
CA HIS A 236 -0.04 19.94 -9.34
C HIS A 236 0.36 18.59 -9.93
N HIS A 237 1.63 18.45 -10.34
CA HIS A 237 2.18 17.13 -10.60
C HIS A 237 2.07 16.29 -9.32
N MET A 238 1.49 15.10 -9.44
CA MET A 238 1.37 14.15 -8.35
C MET A 238 2.76 13.58 -8.07
N GLN A 239 3.47 14.24 -7.17
CA GLN A 239 4.82 13.92 -6.74
C GLN A 239 4.84 14.02 -5.22
N ASP A 240 5.54 13.11 -4.56
CA ASP A 240 5.61 13.03 -3.10
C ASP A 240 4.22 12.80 -2.44
N ASN A 241 3.42 11.88 -3.00
CA ASN A 241 2.11 11.50 -2.46
C ASN A 241 2.21 10.47 -1.32
N TYR A 242 3.22 10.57 -0.45
CA TYR A 242 3.45 9.68 0.69
C TYR A 242 3.36 10.43 2.02
N ARG A 243 2.92 9.73 3.07
CA ARG A 243 2.97 10.19 4.45
C ARG A 243 4.33 9.86 5.06
N PRO A 244 4.98 10.77 5.80
CA PRO A 244 6.21 10.45 6.54
C PRO A 244 6.00 9.39 7.64
N PRO A 245 7.05 8.63 8.02
CA PRO A 245 7.02 7.74 9.18
C PRO A 245 6.57 8.45 10.46
N VAL A 246 5.68 7.80 11.20
CA VAL A 246 5.22 8.26 12.52
C VAL A 246 5.83 7.42 13.65
N PRO A 247 5.81 7.90 14.91
CA PRO A 247 6.34 7.13 16.03
C PRO A 247 5.66 5.76 16.21
N THR A 248 6.47 4.73 16.50
CA THR A 248 5.97 3.37 16.77
C THR A 248 5.13 3.28 18.04
N LYS A 249 5.32 4.21 19.00
CA LYS A 249 4.60 4.28 20.29
C LYS A 249 4.64 2.95 21.06
N GLY A 250 5.78 2.25 21.00
CA GLY A 250 6.01 0.99 21.71
C GLY A 250 5.42 -0.26 21.04
N ARG A 251 4.80 -0.13 19.86
CA ARG A 251 4.45 -1.29 19.03
C ARG A 251 5.71 -2.01 18.61
N LYS A 252 5.70 -3.34 18.71
CA LYS A 252 6.78 -4.20 18.22
C LYS A 252 6.50 -4.59 16.77
N VAL A 253 7.52 -4.48 15.94
CA VAL A 253 7.52 -5.07 14.61
C VAL A 253 7.98 -6.51 14.73
N ARG A 254 7.23 -7.44 14.15
CA ARG A 254 7.59 -8.87 14.11
C ARG A 254 8.13 -9.21 12.73
N ALA A 255 9.16 -10.05 12.66
CA ALA A 255 9.74 -10.54 11.42
C ALA A 255 9.46 -12.04 11.25
N SER A 256 9.16 -12.48 10.02
CA SER A 256 9.00 -13.90 9.70
C SER A 256 10.32 -14.64 9.42
N PHE A 257 11.44 -13.93 9.52
CA PHE A 257 12.78 -14.43 9.25
C PHE A 257 13.77 -13.94 10.32
N GLN A 258 14.94 -14.58 10.39
CA GLN A 258 16.04 -14.21 11.27
C GLN A 258 17.00 -13.23 10.61
#